data_AF-A0A3G8ZCZ1-F1
#
_entry.id   AF-A0A3G8ZCZ1-F1
#
_cell.length_a   1.000
_cell.length_b   1.000
_cell.length_c   1.000
_cell.angle_alpha   90.00
_cell.angle_beta   90.00
_cell.angle_gamma   90.00
#
_symmetry.space_group_name_H-M   'P 1'
#
loop_
_entity.id
_entity.type
_entity.pdbx_description
1 polymer ?
#
loop_
_entity_poly.entity_id
_entity_poly.type
_entity_poly.pdbx_seq_one_letter_code
_entity_poly.pdbx_strand_id
1 'polypeptide(L)'
;MIRNKLIIDEFTKKENFYHNVKNNSVKLNIEICNIGNAKANDVYVDFKFPEKIVLIENDGIEKLEKPDEPKIGVNPVEKALREYNSTKITAPKFYGGGNILSINPLLNTSMFNVSPINKSYSINKKDNILTIKTSKISHTRKFSLSDKIYIAALEKGKFEIEISIICDEITSPVVFTKEIIVE
;
A
#
# COMPACT_ATOMS: atom_id res chain seq x y z
N MET A 1 -23.32 -18.24 7.17
CA MET A 1 -22.41 -18.61 6.06
C MET A 1 -21.77 -17.39 5.38
N ILE A 2 -22.55 -16.35 5.05
CA ILE A 2 -22.07 -15.13 4.35
C ILE A 2 -20.97 -14.37 5.14
N ARG A 3 -21.10 -14.27 6.46
CA ARG A 3 -20.13 -13.54 7.33
C ARG A 3 -18.73 -14.17 7.35
N ASN A 4 -18.62 -15.50 7.31
CA ASN A 4 -17.32 -16.18 7.22
C ASN A 4 -16.67 -15.99 5.85
N LYS A 5 -17.46 -15.97 4.77
CA LYS A 5 -16.92 -15.74 3.42
C LYS A 5 -16.30 -14.35 3.29
N LEU A 6 -16.97 -13.31 3.76
CA LEU A 6 -16.44 -11.94 3.73
C LEU A 6 -15.14 -11.79 4.52
N ILE A 7 -15.04 -12.43 5.69
CA ILE A 7 -13.82 -12.40 6.51
C ILE A 7 -12.66 -13.10 5.81
N ILE A 8 -12.91 -14.25 5.19
CA ILE A 8 -11.90 -15.00 4.43
C ILE A 8 -11.46 -14.19 3.20
N ASP A 9 -12.40 -13.63 2.44
CA ASP A 9 -12.10 -12.83 1.25
C ASP A 9 -11.25 -11.58 1.61
N GLU A 10 -11.55 -10.91 2.72
CA GLU A 10 -10.75 -9.78 3.20
C GLU A 10 -9.35 -10.20 3.65
N PHE A 11 -9.24 -11.32 4.36
CA PHE A 11 -7.95 -11.88 4.76
C PHE A 11 -7.10 -12.24 3.54
N THR A 12 -7.65 -12.96 2.57
CA THR A 12 -6.95 -13.33 1.32
C THR A 12 -6.48 -12.10 0.56
N LYS A 13 -7.28 -11.01 0.50
CA LYS A 13 -6.85 -9.76 -0.14
C LYS A 13 -5.64 -9.14 0.56
N LYS A 14 -5.65 -9.08 1.90
CA LYS A 14 -4.54 -8.53 2.69
C LYS A 14 -3.29 -9.40 2.58
N GLU A 15 -3.45 -10.71 2.58
CA GLU A 15 -2.36 -11.67 2.45
C GLU A 15 -1.70 -11.58 1.06
N ASN A 16 -2.50 -11.56 -0.01
CA ASN A 16 -1.99 -11.36 -1.37
C ASN A 16 -1.27 -10.02 -1.52
N PHE A 17 -1.83 -8.94 -0.95
CA PHE A 17 -1.17 -7.63 -0.94
C PHE A 17 0.19 -7.70 -0.24
N TYR A 18 0.25 -8.31 0.96
CA TYR A 18 1.49 -8.48 1.71
C TYR A 18 2.54 -9.23 0.90
N HIS A 19 2.17 -10.36 0.29
CA HIS A 19 3.09 -11.16 -0.52
C HIS A 19 3.57 -10.43 -1.78
N ASN A 20 2.67 -9.77 -2.50
CA ASN A 20 3.02 -9.02 -3.71
C ASN A 20 3.97 -7.87 -3.39
N VAL A 21 3.72 -7.11 -2.32
CA VAL A 21 4.61 -6.03 -1.91
C VAL A 21 5.96 -6.56 -1.44
N LYS A 22 5.98 -7.62 -0.63
CA LYS A 22 7.23 -8.10 -0.04
C LYS A 22 8.16 -8.76 -1.07
N ASN A 23 7.59 -9.50 -2.02
CA ASN A 23 8.36 -10.34 -2.94
C ASN A 23 8.49 -9.74 -4.34
N ASN A 24 7.52 -8.95 -4.78
CA ASN A 24 7.41 -8.49 -6.17
C ASN A 24 7.47 -6.95 -6.28
N SER A 25 7.91 -6.25 -5.22
CA SER A 25 8.14 -4.81 -5.32
C SER A 25 9.44 -4.50 -6.04
N VAL A 26 9.39 -3.47 -6.88
CA VAL A 26 10.53 -2.98 -7.65
C VAL A 26 10.84 -1.56 -7.22
N LYS A 27 12.13 -1.25 -7.06
CA LYS A 27 12.59 0.11 -6.77
C LYS A 27 12.40 0.99 -7.99
N LEU A 28 11.78 2.14 -7.78
CA LEU A 28 11.58 3.14 -8.82
C LEU A 28 12.76 4.11 -8.85
N ASN A 29 13.46 4.13 -9.98
CA ASN A 29 14.55 5.07 -10.24
C ASN A 29 14.14 6.02 -11.36
N ILE A 30 14.06 7.32 -11.04
CA ILE A 30 13.64 8.35 -11.98
C ILE A 30 14.76 9.36 -12.16
N GLU A 31 15.14 9.59 -13.42
CA GLU A 31 16.03 10.69 -13.80
C GLU A 31 15.27 11.72 -14.63
N ILE A 32 15.36 12.99 -14.24
CA ILE A 32 14.80 14.12 -14.97
C ILE A 32 15.97 14.95 -15.51
N CYS A 33 15.97 15.17 -16.82
CA CYS A 33 17.02 15.87 -17.55
C CYS A 33 16.40 16.98 -18.40
N ASN A 34 17.07 18.13 -18.48
CA ASN A 34 16.69 19.20 -19.40
C ASN A 34 17.50 19.06 -20.69
N ILE A 35 16.83 18.74 -21.79
CA ILE A 35 17.43 18.62 -23.14
C ILE A 35 17.42 19.95 -23.92
N GLY A 36 16.85 21.01 -23.34
CA GLY A 36 16.82 22.35 -23.94
C GLY A 36 18.08 23.17 -23.64
N ASN A 37 18.25 24.25 -24.39
CA ASN A 37 19.38 25.17 -24.23
C ASN A 37 19.17 26.17 -23.08
N ALA A 38 17.92 26.45 -22.72
CA ALA A 38 17.56 27.33 -21.61
C ALA A 38 17.34 26.52 -20.33
N LYS A 39 17.59 27.15 -19.18
CA LYS A 39 17.31 26.55 -17.87
C LYS A 39 15.80 26.38 -17.68
N ALA A 40 15.40 25.27 -17.07
CA ALA A 40 14.01 25.04 -16.66
C ALA A 40 13.84 25.38 -15.18
N ASN A 41 12.82 26.17 -14.85
CA ASN A 41 12.48 26.56 -13.48
C ASN A 41 11.13 25.99 -13.08
N ASP A 42 11.02 25.67 -11.78
CA ASP A 42 9.83 25.13 -11.13
C ASP A 42 9.20 23.97 -11.92
N VAL A 43 10.01 22.93 -12.11
CA VAL A 43 9.62 21.72 -12.85
C VAL A 43 8.85 20.79 -11.94
N TYR A 44 7.66 20.40 -12.41
CA TYR A 44 6.79 19.40 -11.83
C TYR A 44 6.66 18.23 -12.80
N VAL A 45 6.85 17.03 -12.30
CA VAL A 45 6.63 15.79 -13.06
C VAL A 45 5.68 14.91 -12.26
N ASP A 46 4.50 14.70 -12.82
CA ASP A 46 3.48 13.84 -12.23
C ASP A 46 3.46 12.50 -12.95
N PHE A 47 3.55 11.42 -12.16
CA PHE A 47 3.37 10.05 -12.62
C PHE A 47 2.07 9.53 -12.03
N LYS A 48 1.07 9.31 -12.88
CA LYS A 48 -0.22 8.74 -12.49
C LYS A 48 -0.22 7.25 -12.79
N PHE A 49 -0.24 6.46 -11.72
CA PHE A 49 -0.23 5.01 -11.80
C PHE A 49 -1.66 4.46 -11.79
N PRO A 50 -1.93 3.36 -12.51
CA PRO A 50 -3.22 2.69 -12.45
C PRO A 50 -3.44 2.06 -11.07
N GLU A 51 -4.70 1.92 -10.65
CA GLU A 51 -5.08 1.42 -9.31
C GLU A 51 -4.48 0.05 -8.94
N LYS A 52 -4.11 -0.75 -9.95
CA LYS A 52 -3.50 -2.07 -9.80
C LYS A 52 -2.01 -2.01 -9.48
N ILE A 53 -1.38 -0.85 -9.54
CA ILE A 53 0.02 -0.61 -9.16
C ILE A 53 0.03 0.29 -7.93
N VAL A 54 0.69 -0.15 -6.87
CA VAL A 54 0.72 0.58 -5.60
C VAL A 54 2.10 1.21 -5.39
N LEU A 55 2.09 2.48 -4.99
CA LEU A 55 3.26 3.25 -4.60
C LEU A 55 3.54 3.12 -3.10
N ILE A 56 4.77 2.76 -2.74
CA ILE A 56 5.17 2.51 -1.35
C ILE A 56 6.49 3.23 -1.07
N GLU A 57 6.51 4.07 -0.04
CA GLU A 57 7.75 4.69 0.44
C GLU A 57 8.62 3.62 1.14
N ASN A 58 9.95 3.79 1.11
CA ASN A 58 10.89 2.80 1.65
C ASN A 58 10.58 2.38 3.10
N ASP A 59 10.20 3.33 3.97
CA ASP A 59 9.83 3.04 5.36
C ASP A 59 8.51 2.26 5.48
N GLY A 60 7.63 2.38 4.48
CA GLY A 60 6.38 1.63 4.39
C GLY A 60 6.59 0.14 4.10
N ILE A 61 7.66 -0.23 3.40
CA ILE A 61 8.01 -1.64 3.18
C ILE A 61 8.54 -2.28 4.47
N GLU A 62 9.36 -1.56 5.21
CA GLU A 62 9.94 -2.05 6.47
C GLU A 62 8.88 -2.24 7.55
N LYS A 63 7.89 -1.34 7.60
CA LYS A 63 6.77 -1.36 8.55
C LYS A 63 5.61 -2.26 8.10
N LEU A 64 5.74 -2.97 6.98
CA LEU A 64 4.66 -3.81 6.48
C LEU A 64 4.49 -5.06 7.37
N GLU A 65 3.39 -5.11 8.10
CA GLU A 65 3.05 -6.23 8.98
C GLU A 65 2.33 -7.35 8.21
N LYS A 66 2.60 -8.60 8.60
CA LYS A 66 1.88 -9.76 8.07
C LYS A 66 0.44 -9.74 8.62
N PRO A 67 -0.59 -9.94 7.77
CA PRO A 67 -1.96 -9.97 8.25
C PRO A 67 -2.20 -11.14 9.21
N ASP A 68 -2.92 -10.87 10.30
CA ASP A 68 -3.33 -11.87 11.28
C ASP A 68 -4.29 -12.89 10.67
N GLU A 69 -4.11 -14.15 11.03
CA GLU A 69 -5.01 -15.22 10.62
C GLU A 69 -6.45 -14.93 11.08
N PRO A 70 -7.45 -15.18 10.22
CA PRO A 70 -8.82 -14.91 10.56
C PRO A 70 -9.23 -15.85 11.70
N LYS A 71 -9.79 -15.27 12.77
CA LYS A 71 -10.40 -16.04 13.87
C LYS A 71 -11.71 -16.66 13.40
N ILE A 72 -11.62 -17.68 12.55
CA ILE A 72 -12.76 -18.51 12.18
C ILE A 72 -13.12 -19.30 13.45
N GLY A 73 -14.36 -19.17 13.91
CA GLY A 73 -14.82 -19.87 15.12
C GLY A 73 -14.59 -21.38 15.04
N VAL A 74 -14.60 -22.05 16.20
CA VAL A 74 -14.33 -23.48 16.34
C VAL A 74 -15.06 -24.28 15.25
N ASN A 75 -14.30 -25.13 14.54
CA ASN A 75 -14.82 -25.98 13.49
C ASN A 75 -16.11 -26.68 13.97
N PRO A 76 -17.24 -26.58 13.24
CA PRO A 76 -18.50 -27.19 13.65
C PRO A 76 -18.39 -28.69 13.94
N VAL A 77 -17.50 -29.39 13.24
CA VAL A 77 -17.19 -30.81 13.48
C VAL A 77 -16.51 -30.99 14.82
N GLU A 78 -15.50 -30.17 15.15
CA GLU A 78 -14.86 -30.21 16.47
C GLU A 78 -15.80 -29.82 17.60
N LYS A 79 -16.69 -28.84 17.36
CA LYS A 79 -17.71 -28.45 18.33
C LYS A 79 -18.68 -29.60 18.59
N ALA A 80 -19.17 -30.25 17.53
CA ALA A 80 -20.02 -31.43 17.65
C ALA A 80 -19.29 -32.60 18.31
N LEU A 81 -17.99 -32.81 18.03
CA LEU A 81 -17.18 -33.83 18.67
C LEU A 81 -16.99 -33.54 20.17
N ARG A 82 -16.74 -32.28 20.54
CA ARG A 82 -16.64 -31.85 21.94
C ARG A 82 -17.97 -32.05 22.68
N GLU A 83 -19.10 -31.69 22.07
CA GLU A 83 -20.44 -31.88 22.65
C GLU A 83 -20.83 -33.37 22.75
N TYR A 84 -20.45 -34.18 21.77
CA TYR A 84 -20.63 -35.63 21.80
C TYR A 84 -19.76 -36.31 22.86
N ASN A 85 -18.53 -35.83 23.07
CA ASN A 85 -17.63 -36.38 24.07
C ASN A 85 -17.95 -35.87 25.49
N SER A 86 -18.48 -34.64 25.64
CA SER A 86 -18.86 -34.08 26.94
C SER A 86 -20.14 -34.70 27.50
N THR A 87 -21.03 -35.22 26.66
CA THR A 87 -22.25 -35.95 27.08
C THR A 87 -21.97 -37.34 27.67
N LYS A 88 -20.74 -37.88 27.51
CA LYS A 88 -20.35 -39.19 28.07
C LYS A 88 -19.73 -39.12 29.48
N ILE A 89 -19.44 -37.93 30.01
CA ILE A 89 -18.86 -37.77 31.35
C ILE A 89 -19.87 -37.02 32.22
N THR A 90 -20.70 -37.78 32.93
CA THR A 90 -21.58 -37.22 33.97
C THR A 90 -20.80 -37.13 35.28
N ALA A 91 -20.48 -35.92 35.73
CA ALA A 91 -20.11 -35.63 37.12
C ALA A 91 -20.71 -34.26 37.54
N PRO A 92 -21.11 -34.08 38.81
CA PRO A 92 -22.04 -33.02 39.19
C PRO A 92 -21.36 -31.67 39.51
N LYS A 93 -22.13 -30.61 39.20
CA LYS A 93 -22.13 -29.17 39.57
C LYS A 93 -21.04 -28.60 40.48
N PHE A 94 -20.59 -27.37 40.19
CA PHE A 94 -20.48 -26.29 41.18
C PHE A 94 -20.69 -24.89 40.55
N TYR A 95 -21.45 -24.04 41.25
CA TYR A 95 -21.65 -22.62 41.00
C TYR A 95 -20.37 -21.83 41.33
N GLY A 96 -20.01 -20.86 40.48
CA GLY A 96 -18.97 -19.88 40.78
C GLY A 96 -19.16 -18.63 39.94
N GLY A 97 -19.71 -17.58 40.54
CA GLY A 97 -19.84 -16.26 39.93
C GLY A 97 -18.48 -15.57 39.77
N GLY A 98 -18.36 -14.77 38.70
CA GLY A 98 -17.21 -13.91 38.47
C GLY A 98 -17.33 -13.14 37.17
N ASN A 99 -17.68 -11.86 37.27
CA ASN A 99 -17.47 -10.84 36.22
C ASN A 99 -15.98 -10.85 35.78
N ILE A 100 -15.61 -10.49 34.56
CA ILE A 100 -15.44 -9.09 34.10
C ILE A 100 -15.36 -9.11 32.56
N LEU A 101 -16.27 -8.38 31.92
CA LEU A 101 -16.14 -7.92 30.55
C LEU A 101 -15.18 -6.72 30.55
N SER A 102 -13.92 -6.93 30.18
CA SER A 102 -13.03 -5.84 29.76
C SER A 102 -12.86 -5.89 28.25
N ILE A 103 -13.71 -5.14 27.59
CA ILE A 103 -13.55 -4.68 26.21
C ILE A 103 -12.52 -3.56 26.21
N ASN A 104 -11.29 -3.84 25.76
CA ASN A 104 -10.35 -2.78 25.43
C ASN A 104 -10.81 -2.15 24.11
N PRO A 105 -11.07 -0.82 24.08
CA PRO A 105 -11.33 -0.13 22.82
C PRO A 105 -10.05 -0.07 22.00
N LEU A 106 -10.20 -0.29 20.71
CA LEU A 106 -9.20 -0.12 19.67
C LEU A 106 -8.42 1.19 19.89
N LEU A 107 -7.11 1.06 20.07
CA LEU A 107 -6.16 2.15 19.90
C LEU A 107 -6.15 2.52 18.41
N ASN A 108 -7.00 3.48 18.05
CA ASN A 108 -6.87 4.25 16.82
C ASN A 108 -5.69 5.21 17.01
N THR A 109 -4.48 4.74 16.73
CA THR A 109 -3.33 5.62 16.55
C THR A 109 -3.29 6.05 15.09
N SER A 110 -4.13 7.02 14.76
CA SER A 110 -3.93 7.85 13.57
C SER A 110 -2.64 8.64 13.76
N MET A 111 -1.51 8.00 13.43
CA MET A 111 -0.21 8.66 13.36
C MET A 111 -0.29 9.69 12.23
N PHE A 112 -0.41 10.96 12.61
CA PHE A 112 -0.20 12.07 11.70
C PHE A 112 1.25 12.01 11.23
N ASN A 113 1.45 11.47 10.03
CA ASN A 113 2.75 11.39 9.39
C ASN A 113 3.10 12.79 8.88
N VAL A 114 3.78 13.58 9.70
CA VAL A 114 4.26 14.91 9.30
C VAL A 114 5.35 14.70 8.27
N SER A 115 5.05 14.93 6.99
CA SER A 115 6.05 14.80 5.93
C SER A 115 7.12 15.88 6.10
N PRO A 116 8.42 15.55 5.97
CA PRO A 116 9.49 16.53 6.06
C PRO A 116 9.29 17.67 5.05
N ILE A 117 9.47 18.89 5.54
CA ILE A 117 9.20 20.19 4.89
C ILE A 117 9.92 20.38 3.53
N ASN A 118 10.94 19.57 3.21
CA ASN A 118 11.76 19.70 2.00
C ASN A 118 11.85 18.39 1.17
N LYS A 119 10.76 17.61 1.05
CA LYS A 119 10.75 16.50 0.10
C LYS A 119 10.68 17.04 -1.33
N SER A 120 11.58 16.56 -2.21
CA SER A 120 11.56 16.82 -3.65
C SER A 120 10.49 16.00 -4.40
N TYR A 121 9.65 15.29 -3.66
CA TYR A 121 8.55 14.49 -4.19
C TYR A 121 7.43 14.36 -3.16
N SER A 122 6.24 14.01 -3.62
CA SER A 122 5.08 13.71 -2.80
C SER A 122 4.24 12.62 -3.44
N ILE A 123 3.62 11.76 -2.63
CA ILE A 123 2.72 10.71 -3.10
C ILE A 123 1.31 11.03 -2.66
N ASN A 124 0.41 11.23 -3.62
CA ASN A 124 -1.02 11.26 -3.38
C ASN A 124 -1.57 9.84 -3.50
N LYS A 125 -1.82 9.21 -2.35
CA LYS A 125 -2.34 7.83 -2.28
C LYS A 125 -3.77 7.68 -2.80
N LYS A 126 -4.57 8.75 -2.81
CA LYS A 126 -5.97 8.71 -3.25
C LYS A 126 -6.07 8.60 -4.76
N ASP A 127 -5.29 9.42 -5.46
CA ASP A 127 -5.29 9.48 -6.92
C ASP A 127 -4.17 8.61 -7.54
N ASN A 128 -3.36 7.98 -6.68
CA ASN A 128 -2.20 7.16 -7.03
C ASN A 128 -1.17 7.90 -7.91
N ILE A 129 -0.88 9.14 -7.50
CA ILE A 129 0.01 10.05 -8.23
C ILE A 129 1.29 10.26 -7.43
N LEU A 130 2.44 10.06 -8.09
CA LEU A 130 3.74 10.52 -7.62
C LEU A 130 4.07 11.84 -8.31
N THR A 131 4.15 12.91 -7.52
CA THR A 131 4.60 14.22 -7.97
C THR A 131 6.05 14.41 -7.58
N ILE A 132 6.91 14.73 -8.55
CA ILE A 132 8.29 15.14 -8.32
C ILE A 132 8.39 16.63 -8.58
N LYS A 133 8.93 17.37 -7.61
CA LYS A 133 9.16 18.80 -7.69
C LYS A 133 10.65 19.09 -7.64
N THR A 134 11.13 19.84 -8.62
CA THR A 134 12.48 20.41 -8.59
C THR A 134 12.45 21.86 -9.02
N SER A 135 13.06 22.73 -8.21
CA SER A 135 13.01 24.17 -8.44
C SER A 135 13.78 24.58 -9.70
N LYS A 136 14.86 23.87 -10.05
CA LYS A 136 15.78 24.26 -11.13
C LYS A 136 16.45 23.05 -11.76
N ILE A 137 16.36 22.91 -13.08
CA ILE A 137 17.15 21.94 -13.86
C ILE A 137 17.98 22.69 -14.91
N SER A 138 19.31 22.63 -14.76
CA SER A 138 20.24 23.17 -15.75
C SER A 138 20.50 22.13 -16.84
N HIS A 139 20.81 22.55 -18.07
CA HIS A 139 21.06 21.64 -19.19
C HIS A 139 22.21 20.64 -18.95
N THR A 140 23.16 20.95 -18.07
CA THR A 140 24.28 20.06 -17.70
C THR A 140 24.00 19.13 -16.52
N ARG A 141 22.87 19.29 -15.81
CA ARG A 141 22.60 18.58 -14.56
C ARG A 141 21.34 17.74 -14.65
N LYS A 142 21.39 16.59 -13.97
CA LYS A 142 20.25 15.69 -13.81
C LYS A 142 19.71 15.78 -12.40
N PHE A 143 18.40 15.66 -12.28
CA PHE A 143 17.75 15.36 -11.00
C PHE A 143 17.47 13.86 -10.95
N SER A 144 17.91 13.18 -9.89
CA SER A 144 17.70 11.76 -9.70
C SER A 144 16.91 11.50 -8.42
N LEU A 145 15.84 10.71 -8.54
CA LEU A 145 15.10 10.15 -7.42
C LEU A 145 15.29 8.62 -7.45
N SER A 146 16.14 8.12 -6.56
CA SER A 146 16.48 6.71 -6.46
C SER A 146 16.30 6.21 -5.03
N ASP A 147 15.99 4.93 -4.87
CA ASP A 147 15.91 4.21 -3.58
C ASP A 147 14.90 4.73 -2.55
N LYS A 148 13.96 5.60 -2.94
CA LYS A 148 12.96 6.16 -2.01
C LYS A 148 11.56 5.56 -2.16
N ILE A 149 11.24 5.09 -3.36
CA ILE A 149 9.89 4.66 -3.74
C ILE A 149 9.98 3.30 -4.39
N TYR A 150 9.03 2.45 -4.03
CA TYR A 150 8.82 1.15 -4.62
C TYR A 150 7.45 1.10 -5.28
N ILE A 151 7.38 0.35 -6.36
CA ILE A 151 6.13 0.00 -7.04
C ILE A 151 5.87 -1.49 -6.82
N ALA A 152 4.63 -1.84 -6.54
CA ALA A 152 4.20 -3.23 -6.47
C ALA A 152 2.92 -3.41 -7.28
N ALA A 153 2.90 -4.40 -8.16
CA ALA A 153 1.71 -4.76 -8.92
C ALA A 153 0.84 -5.72 -8.10
N LEU A 154 -0.46 -5.45 -8.06
CA LEU A 154 -1.44 -6.30 -7.39
C LEU A 154 -1.94 -7.43 -8.29
N GLU A 155 -1.93 -7.19 -9.60
CA GLU A 155 -2.42 -8.12 -10.62
C GLU A 155 -1.42 -8.16 -11.77
N LYS A 156 -1.39 -9.29 -12.49
CA LYS A 156 -0.63 -9.45 -13.72
C LYS A 156 -1.38 -8.80 -14.87
N GLY A 157 -0.66 -8.27 -15.85
CA GLY A 157 -1.26 -7.64 -17.01
C GLY A 157 -0.45 -6.47 -17.56
N LYS A 158 -1.09 -5.75 -18.48
CA LYS A 158 -0.56 -4.55 -19.11
C LYS A 158 -1.24 -3.33 -18.52
N PHE A 159 -0.43 -2.35 -18.15
CA PHE A 159 -0.84 -1.16 -17.44
C PHE A 159 -0.22 0.07 -18.09
N GLU A 160 -0.95 1.17 -18.12
CA GLU A 160 -0.46 2.44 -18.65
C GLU A 160 -0.22 3.43 -17.52
N ILE A 161 0.95 4.05 -17.52
CA ILE A 161 1.29 5.19 -16.66
C ILE A 161 1.19 6.45 -17.51
N GLU A 162 0.44 7.41 -17.02
CA GLU A 162 0.40 8.76 -17.58
C GLU A 162 1.46 9.62 -16.87
N ILE A 163 2.29 10.29 -17.66
CA ILE A 163 3.36 11.15 -17.18
C ILE A 163 3.09 12.55 -17.71
N SER A 164 2.98 13.53 -16.80
CA SER A 164 2.73 14.93 -17.12
C SER A 164 3.90 15.77 -16.64
N ILE A 165 4.44 16.61 -17.53
CA ILE A 165 5.55 17.53 -17.22
C ILE A 165 5.05 18.96 -17.37
N ILE A 166 5.29 19.78 -16.34
CA ILE A 166 4.96 21.20 -16.30
C ILE A 166 6.18 21.96 -15.80
N CYS A 167 6.48 23.11 -16.42
CA CYS A 167 7.47 24.06 -15.92
C CYS A 167 7.10 25.46 -16.38
N ASP A 168 7.70 26.49 -15.78
CA ASP A 168 7.36 27.90 -16.05
C ASP A 168 7.59 28.29 -17.52
N GLU A 169 8.54 27.65 -18.19
CA GLU A 169 8.87 27.92 -19.58
C GLU A 169 7.86 27.35 -20.60
N ILE A 170 6.93 26.50 -20.17
CA ILE A 170 5.96 25.83 -21.05
C ILE A 170 4.54 26.26 -20.68
N THR A 171 3.76 26.72 -21.67
CA THR A 171 2.40 27.22 -21.47
C THR A 171 1.38 26.13 -21.11
N SER A 172 1.59 24.89 -21.55
CA SER A 172 0.67 23.78 -21.33
C SER A 172 1.42 22.50 -20.94
N PRO A 173 0.84 21.64 -20.07
CA PRO A 173 1.47 20.39 -19.67
C PRO A 173 1.81 19.49 -20.87
N VAL A 174 3.00 18.90 -20.87
CA VAL A 174 3.39 17.87 -21.83
C VAL A 174 3.05 16.53 -21.24
N VAL A 175 2.09 15.82 -21.84
CA VAL A 175 1.59 14.54 -21.35
C VAL A 175 2.01 13.42 -22.30
N PHE A 176 2.48 12.30 -21.73
CA PHE A 176 2.79 11.08 -22.47
C PHE A 176 2.48 9.85 -21.64
N THR A 177 2.27 8.72 -22.32
CA THR A 177 1.90 7.46 -21.69
C THR A 177 2.99 6.42 -21.88
N LYS A 178 3.25 5.63 -20.84
CA LYS A 178 4.20 4.52 -20.88
C LYS A 178 3.52 3.22 -20.43
N GLU A 179 3.67 2.17 -21.22
CA GLU A 179 3.20 0.83 -20.87
C GLU A 179 4.17 0.15 -19.88
N ILE A 180 3.60 -0.47 -18.84
CA ILE A 180 4.21 -1.41 -17.92
C ILE A 180 3.58 -2.78 -18.12
N ILE A 181 4.43 -3.81 -18.21
CA ILE A 181 4.02 -5.21 -18.35
C ILE A 181 4.42 -5.94 -17.06
N VAL A 182 3.46 -6.64 -16.45
CA VAL A 182 3.64 -7.45 -15.25
C VAL A 182 3.30 -8.89 -15.57
N GLU A 183 4.29 -9.78 -15.46
CA GLU A 183 4.21 -11.21 -15.83
C GLU A 183 3.94 -12.16 -14.66
#